data_AF-D2JC28-F1
#
_entry.id   AF-D2JC28-F1
#
_cell.length_a   1.000
_cell.length_b   1.000
_cell.length_c   1.000
_cell.angle_alpha   90.00
_cell.angle_beta   90.00
_cell.angle_gamma   90.00
#
_symmetry.space_group_name_H-M   'P 1'
#
loop_
_entity.id
_entity.type
_entity.pdbx_description
1 polymer ?
#
loop_
_entity_poly.entity_id
_entity_poly.type
_entity_poly.pdbx_seq_one_letter_code
_entity_poly.pdbx_strand_id
1 'polypeptide(L)'
;MKSMKKIADELNVTKMTVYNNAKKANVKFQKIDNVNYLSSEDEIVVVNRIKKNQKKSIDAESKINEKKSDNNNQVKDETIKQLYIQLDIYKEQANRDKEQINTLNRLLENQQVLALESNKKIQKLESQLEEERQLNYSFDTATNNRQNINPQEATFTEESKNINQQQTKRQPTEVNYKDIAEEKKNDSTDEGELTKEDKFVEETKSDPDDNREVEPPKKGFWSRFFGN
;
A
#
# COMPACT_ATOMS: atom_id res chain seq x y z
N MET A 1 40.92 -30.18 18.00
CA MET A 1 39.98 -30.98 17.19
C MET A 1 38.84 -30.10 16.71
N LYS A 2 38.48 -30.18 15.43
CA LYS A 2 37.32 -29.45 14.88
C LYS A 2 36.28 -30.42 14.34
N SER A 3 35.01 -30.02 14.43
CA SER A 3 33.92 -30.77 13.84
C SER A 3 33.94 -30.61 12.31
N MET A 4 33.43 -31.61 11.59
CA MET A 4 33.35 -31.51 10.12
C MET A 4 32.50 -30.33 9.65
N LYS A 5 31.50 -29.93 10.45
CA LYS A 5 30.66 -28.76 10.16
C LYS A 5 31.48 -27.47 10.24
N LYS A 6 32.27 -27.31 11.30
CA LYS A 6 33.13 -26.12 11.45
C LYS A 6 34.16 -25.96 10.33
N ILE A 7 34.78 -27.07 9.90
CA ILE A 7 35.74 -27.06 8.78
C ILE A 7 35.05 -26.74 7.44
N ALA A 8 33.83 -27.25 7.25
CA ALA A 8 33.01 -26.97 6.08
C ALA A 8 32.66 -25.47 5.99
N ASP A 9 32.20 -24.90 7.11
CA ASP A 9 31.84 -23.48 7.20
C ASP A 9 33.08 -22.58 6.98
N GLU A 10 34.25 -22.91 7.55
CA GLU A 10 35.50 -22.15 7.34
C GLU A 10 36.01 -22.17 5.89
N LEU A 11 35.72 -23.24 5.14
CA LEU A 11 36.16 -23.40 3.76
C LEU A 11 35.08 -23.11 2.71
N ASN A 12 33.89 -22.67 3.15
CA ASN A 12 32.71 -22.47 2.30
C ASN A 12 32.40 -23.69 1.42
N VAL A 13 32.49 -24.90 1.98
CA VAL A 13 32.17 -26.16 1.30
C VAL A 13 31.15 -26.95 2.10
N THR A 14 30.46 -27.90 1.47
CA THR A 14 29.52 -28.76 2.21
C THR A 14 30.27 -29.71 3.16
N LYS A 15 29.61 -30.09 4.26
CA LYS A 15 30.10 -31.13 5.20
C LYS A 15 30.49 -32.43 4.48
N MET A 16 29.77 -32.78 3.40
CA MET A 16 30.04 -33.96 2.58
C MET A 16 31.36 -33.85 1.82
N THR A 17 31.71 -32.65 1.32
CA THR A 17 33.00 -32.39 0.66
C THR A 17 34.16 -32.65 1.61
N VAL A 18 34.04 -32.21 2.87
CA VAL A 18 35.04 -32.48 3.92
C VAL A 18 35.15 -33.99 4.17
N TYR A 19 34.02 -34.69 4.30
CA TYR A 19 33.98 -36.14 4.53
C TYR A 19 34.62 -36.94 3.40
N ASN A 20 34.31 -36.64 2.15
CA ASN A 20 34.86 -37.33 0.99
C ASN A 20 36.37 -37.13 0.85
N ASN A 21 36.88 -35.91 1.14
CA ASN A 21 38.31 -35.65 1.10
C ASN A 21 39.05 -36.32 2.26
N ALA A 22 38.46 -36.35 3.45
CA ALA A 22 39.00 -37.08 4.60
C ALA A 22 39.04 -38.60 4.36
N LYS A 23 37.95 -39.18 3.83
CA LYS A 23 37.91 -40.60 3.43
C LYS A 23 38.98 -40.94 2.39
N LYS A 24 39.18 -40.08 1.39
CA LYS A 24 40.24 -40.24 0.37
C LYS A 24 41.67 -40.06 0.92
N ALA A 25 41.81 -39.41 2.06
CA ALA A 25 43.08 -39.22 2.76
C ALA A 25 43.31 -40.29 3.84
N ASN A 26 42.43 -41.30 3.95
CA ASN A 26 42.48 -42.36 4.97
C ASN A 26 42.52 -41.81 6.42
N VAL A 27 41.89 -40.67 6.65
CA VAL A 27 41.80 -40.03 7.95
C VAL A 27 40.69 -40.68 8.78
N LYS A 28 40.97 -40.94 10.07
CA LYS A 28 39.98 -41.50 11.02
C LYS A 28 39.20 -40.38 11.71
N PHE A 29 37.91 -40.61 11.95
CA PHE A 29 37.05 -39.68 12.67
C PHE A 29 36.89 -40.12 14.12
N GLN A 30 36.91 -39.15 15.04
CA GLN A 30 36.48 -39.38 16.42
C GLN A 30 35.02 -38.95 16.56
N LYS A 31 34.17 -39.83 17.07
CA LYS A 31 32.75 -39.54 17.26
C LYS A 31 32.52 -39.14 18.72
N ILE A 32 32.14 -37.90 18.95
CA ILE A 32 31.81 -37.33 20.26
C ILE A 32 30.41 -36.75 20.13
N ASP A 33 29.48 -37.14 21.01
CA ASP A 33 28.08 -36.67 21.01
C ASP A 33 27.41 -36.75 19.63
N ASN A 34 27.58 -37.88 18.95
CA ASN A 34 27.09 -38.13 17.59
C ASN A 34 27.63 -37.19 16.50
N VAL A 35 28.65 -36.39 16.80
CA VAL A 35 29.33 -35.50 15.86
C VAL A 35 30.72 -36.05 15.56
N ASN A 36 31.09 -36.00 14.27
CA ASN A 36 32.42 -36.41 13.82
C ASN A 36 33.41 -35.24 13.94
N TYR A 37 34.52 -35.52 14.60
CA TYR A 37 35.64 -34.60 14.81
C TYR A 37 36.91 -35.12 14.14
N LEU A 38 37.74 -34.17 13.72
CA LEU A 38 39.07 -34.40 13.17
C LEU A 38 40.14 -33.94 14.17
N SER A 39 41.24 -34.69 14.22
CA SER A 39 42.47 -34.24 14.87
C SER A 39 43.01 -32.99 14.18
N SER A 40 43.76 -32.16 14.91
CA SER A 40 44.33 -30.93 14.35
C SER A 40 45.32 -31.21 13.22
N GLU A 41 46.03 -32.34 13.27
CA GLU A 41 46.95 -32.78 12.19
C GLU A 41 46.17 -33.20 10.93
N ASP A 42 45.15 -34.04 11.13
CA ASP A 42 44.29 -34.54 10.05
C ASP A 42 43.46 -33.44 9.39
N GLU A 43 43.03 -32.44 10.16
CA GLU A 43 42.36 -31.24 9.66
C GLU A 43 43.21 -30.56 8.57
N ILE A 44 44.51 -30.36 8.84
CA ILE A 44 45.43 -29.67 7.92
C ILE A 44 45.53 -30.44 6.60
N VAL A 45 45.61 -31.77 6.65
CA VAL A 45 45.68 -32.64 5.46
C VAL A 45 44.42 -32.48 4.60
N VAL A 46 43.25 -32.49 5.23
CA VAL A 46 41.96 -32.37 4.53
C VAL A 46 41.77 -30.97 3.94
N VAL A 47 42.08 -29.93 4.72
CA VAL A 47 42.00 -28.51 4.29
C VAL A 47 42.89 -28.26 3.08
N ASN A 48 44.15 -28.72 3.12
CA ASN A 48 45.10 -28.53 2.02
C ASN A 48 44.64 -29.24 0.74
N ARG A 49 44.06 -30.43 0.87
CA ARG A 49 43.50 -31.16 -0.27
C ARG A 49 42.32 -30.43 -0.91
N ILE A 50 41.41 -29.90 -0.11
CA ILE A 50 40.25 -29.12 -0.58
C ILE A 50 40.72 -27.87 -1.33
N LYS A 51 41.63 -27.09 -0.73
CA LYS A 51 42.20 -25.88 -1.36
C LYS A 51 42.92 -26.19 -2.67
N LYS A 52 43.67 -27.29 -2.75
CA LYS A 52 44.34 -27.73 -3.98
C LYS A 52 43.34 -28.10 -5.09
N ASN A 53 42.21 -28.70 -4.75
CA ASN A 53 41.19 -29.06 -5.73
C ASN A 53 40.41 -27.84 -6.24
N GLN A 54 40.13 -26.86 -5.38
CA GLN A 54 39.50 -25.60 -5.79
C GLN A 54 40.35 -24.85 -6.81
N LYS A 55 41.67 -24.74 -6.58
CA LYS A 55 42.59 -24.08 -7.53
C LYS A 55 42.59 -24.75 -8.92
N LYS A 56 42.56 -26.09 -8.96
CA LYS A 56 42.51 -26.83 -10.24
C LYS A 56 41.23 -26.60 -11.04
N SER A 57 40.10 -26.33 -10.39
CA SER A 57 38.83 -26.00 -11.09
C SER A 57 38.95 -24.65 -11.80
N ILE A 58 39.49 -23.65 -11.10
CA ILE A 58 39.65 -22.28 -11.61
C ILE A 58 40.60 -22.26 -12.83
N ASP A 59 41.70 -23.00 -12.77
CA ASP A 59 42.68 -23.08 -13.88
C ASP A 59 42.15 -23.86 -15.11
N ALA A 60 41.15 -24.73 -14.93
CA ALA A 60 40.50 -25.45 -16.01
C ALA A 60 39.38 -24.60 -16.66
N GLU A 61 38.62 -23.84 -15.86
CA GLU A 61 37.59 -22.92 -16.34
C GLU A 61 38.18 -21.77 -17.17
N SER A 62 39.32 -21.20 -16.76
CA SER A 62 40.01 -20.16 -17.52
C SER A 62 40.45 -20.63 -18.91
N LYS A 63 40.95 -21.87 -19.04
CA LYS A 63 41.34 -22.48 -20.32
C LYS A 63 40.16 -22.90 -21.21
N ILE A 64 38.99 -23.16 -20.64
CA ILE A 64 37.77 -23.50 -21.40
C ILE A 64 37.10 -22.24 -21.96
N ASN A 65 37.21 -21.10 -21.27
CA ASN A 65 36.62 -19.83 -21.68
C ASN A 65 37.28 -19.21 -22.93
N GLU A 66 38.57 -19.48 -23.19
CA GLU A 66 39.25 -19.01 -24.42
C GLU A 66 38.78 -19.73 -25.70
N LYS A 67 38.29 -20.98 -25.62
CA LYS A 67 37.88 -21.76 -26.80
C LYS A 67 36.39 -21.66 -27.16
N LYS A 68 35.56 -20.99 -26.35
CA LYS A 68 34.10 -20.89 -26.54
C LYS A 68 33.61 -19.51 -27.01
N SER A 69 34.50 -18.63 -27.48
CA SER A 69 34.17 -17.23 -27.78
C SER A 69 33.18 -17.05 -28.96
N ASP A 70 33.17 -17.94 -29.94
CA ASP A 70 32.52 -17.64 -31.23
C ASP A 70 30.99 -17.82 -31.23
N ASN A 71 30.42 -18.65 -30.34
CA ASN A 71 28.97 -18.87 -30.22
C ASN A 71 28.29 -18.01 -29.13
N ASN A 72 29.06 -17.24 -28.36
CA ASN A 72 28.54 -16.45 -27.23
C ASN A 72 27.95 -15.10 -27.65
N ASN A 73 28.17 -14.63 -28.88
CA ASN A 73 27.75 -13.29 -29.29
C ASN A 73 26.23 -13.23 -29.56
N GLN A 74 25.68 -14.24 -30.24
CA GLN A 74 24.25 -14.29 -30.57
C GLN A 74 23.35 -14.40 -29.32
N VAL A 75 23.76 -15.23 -28.35
CA VAL A 75 23.04 -15.37 -27.07
C VAL A 75 23.05 -14.06 -26.27
N LYS A 76 24.15 -13.30 -26.34
CA LYS A 76 24.22 -11.97 -25.71
C LYS A 76 23.29 -10.97 -26.40
N ASP A 77 23.23 -10.95 -27.72
CA ASP A 77 22.35 -10.05 -28.48
C ASP A 77 20.85 -10.32 -28.20
N GLU A 78 20.46 -11.59 -28.10
CA GLU A 78 19.10 -11.98 -27.70
C GLU A 78 18.79 -11.58 -26.25
N THR A 79 19.75 -11.75 -25.34
CA THR A 79 19.61 -11.31 -23.94
C THR A 79 19.46 -9.79 -23.85
N ILE A 80 20.24 -9.03 -24.62
CA ILE A 80 20.15 -7.56 -24.67
C ILE A 80 18.76 -7.13 -25.18
N LYS A 81 18.23 -7.78 -26.23
CA LYS A 81 16.88 -7.50 -26.72
C LYS A 81 15.80 -7.78 -25.67
N GLN A 82 15.90 -8.89 -24.95
CA GLN A 82 14.97 -9.21 -23.86
C GLN A 82 15.00 -8.17 -22.75
N LEU A 83 16.20 -7.67 -22.39
CA LEU A 83 16.35 -6.62 -21.39
C LEU A 83 15.70 -5.30 -21.82
N TYR A 84 15.82 -4.90 -23.10
CA TYR A 84 15.13 -3.73 -23.62
C TYR A 84 13.60 -3.86 -23.54
N ILE A 85 13.07 -5.01 -23.96
CA ILE A 85 11.62 -5.29 -23.85
C ILE A 85 11.16 -5.20 -22.40
N GLN A 86 11.94 -5.76 -21.47
CA GLN A 86 11.62 -5.72 -20.04
C GLN A 86 11.64 -4.29 -19.49
N LEU A 87 12.61 -3.46 -19.92
CA LEU A 87 12.66 -2.04 -19.55
C LEU A 87 11.45 -1.26 -20.06
N ASP A 88 11.02 -1.50 -21.30
CA ASP A 88 9.84 -0.85 -21.87
C ASP A 88 8.57 -1.24 -21.11
N ILE A 89 8.40 -2.52 -20.78
CA ILE A 89 7.27 -3.00 -19.96
C ILE A 89 7.26 -2.31 -18.60
N TYR A 90 8.41 -2.20 -17.93
CA TYR A 90 8.48 -1.54 -16.62
C TYR A 90 8.20 -0.05 -16.71
N LYS A 91 8.66 0.61 -17.78
CA LYS A 91 8.37 2.03 -18.01
C LYS A 91 6.88 2.27 -18.21
N GLU A 92 6.21 1.44 -19.02
CA GLU A 92 4.76 1.52 -19.23
C GLU A 92 3.97 1.20 -17.94
N GLN A 93 4.43 0.26 -17.13
CA GLN A 93 3.81 -0.02 -15.83
C GLN A 93 3.94 1.19 -14.89
N ALA A 94 5.13 1.78 -14.78
CA ALA A 94 5.36 2.95 -13.93
C ALA A 94 4.50 4.16 -14.35
N ASN A 95 4.31 4.35 -15.66
CA ASN A 95 3.42 5.39 -16.18
C ASN A 95 1.95 5.14 -15.78
N ARG A 96 1.46 3.91 -15.94
CA ARG A 96 0.09 3.52 -15.52
C ARG A 96 -0.12 3.71 -14.02
N ASP A 97 0.85 3.30 -13.20
CA ASP A 97 0.78 3.47 -11.74
C ASP A 97 0.76 4.97 -11.36
N LYS A 98 1.54 5.80 -12.04
CA LYS A 98 1.55 7.26 -11.84
C LYS A 98 0.20 7.89 -12.18
N GLU A 99 -0.43 7.49 -13.28
CA GLU A 99 -1.76 7.96 -13.65
C GLU A 99 -2.82 7.54 -12.63
N GLN A 100 -2.78 6.28 -12.18
CA GLN A 100 -3.67 5.80 -11.13
C GLN A 100 -3.52 6.61 -9.84
N ILE A 101 -2.29 6.88 -9.39
CA ILE A 101 -2.03 7.71 -8.22
C ILE A 101 -2.60 9.13 -8.41
N ASN A 102 -2.41 9.74 -9.58
CA ASN A 102 -2.94 11.08 -9.86
C ASN A 102 -4.48 11.12 -9.81
N THR A 103 -5.15 10.11 -10.39
CA THR A 103 -6.62 10.04 -10.34
C THR A 103 -7.14 9.86 -8.92
N LEU A 104 -6.49 9.02 -8.11
CA LEU A 104 -6.81 8.83 -6.70
C LEU A 104 -6.60 10.11 -5.89
N ASN A 105 -5.51 10.83 -6.13
CA ASN A 105 -5.25 12.11 -5.48
C ASN A 105 -6.32 13.15 -5.81
N ARG A 106 -6.74 13.27 -7.08
CA ARG A 106 -7.82 14.19 -7.48
C ARG A 106 -9.15 13.83 -6.80
N LEU A 107 -9.46 12.54 -6.70
CA LEU A 107 -10.66 12.08 -6.02
C LEU A 107 -10.61 12.41 -4.51
N LEU A 108 -9.46 12.21 -3.89
CA LEU A 108 -9.24 12.53 -2.48
C LEU A 108 -9.40 14.04 -2.22
N GLU A 109 -8.80 14.87 -3.06
CA GLU A 109 -8.92 16.33 -2.98
C GLU A 109 -10.39 16.77 -3.11
N ASN A 110 -11.12 16.23 -4.09
CA ASN A 110 -12.55 16.51 -4.24
C ASN A 110 -13.37 16.13 -3.00
N GLN A 111 -13.08 14.98 -2.37
CA GLN A 111 -13.76 14.58 -1.14
C GLN A 111 -13.45 15.53 0.02
N GLN A 112 -12.21 16.01 0.14
CA GLN A 112 -11.82 16.98 1.16
C GLN A 112 -12.54 18.32 0.97
N VAL A 113 -12.58 18.83 -0.27
CA VAL A 113 -13.31 20.09 -0.59
C VAL A 113 -14.79 19.95 -0.25
N LEU A 114 -15.44 18.86 -0.67
CA LEU A 114 -16.85 18.61 -0.39
C LEU A 114 -17.14 18.54 1.12
N ALA A 115 -16.27 17.89 1.90
CA ALA A 115 -16.42 17.82 3.35
C ALA A 115 -16.28 19.20 4.02
N LEU A 116 -15.34 20.02 3.56
CA LEU A 116 -15.18 21.39 4.07
C LEU A 116 -16.38 22.26 3.72
N GLU A 117 -16.89 22.18 2.50
CA GLU A 117 -18.08 22.91 2.06
C GLU A 117 -19.34 22.46 2.81
N SER A 118 -19.54 21.15 3.00
CA SER A 118 -20.66 20.64 3.77
C SER A 118 -20.61 21.10 5.22
N ASN A 119 -19.43 21.08 5.84
CA ASN A 119 -19.26 21.54 7.22
C ASN A 119 -19.56 23.04 7.35
N LYS A 120 -19.12 23.86 6.40
CA LYS A 120 -19.47 25.30 6.35
C LYS A 120 -20.99 25.50 6.20
N LYS A 121 -21.67 24.68 5.39
CA LYS A 121 -23.13 24.74 5.23
C LYS A 121 -23.86 24.34 6.50
N ILE A 122 -23.39 23.29 7.19
CA ILE A 122 -23.94 22.84 8.48
C ILE A 122 -23.84 23.98 9.51
N GLN A 123 -22.67 24.60 9.66
CA GLN A 123 -22.48 25.72 10.60
C GLN A 123 -23.44 26.90 10.35
N LYS A 124 -23.71 27.23 9.06
CA LYS A 124 -24.68 28.27 8.71
C LYS A 124 -26.11 27.88 9.11
N LEU A 125 -26.51 26.64 8.84
CA LEU A 125 -27.84 26.14 9.20
C LEU A 125 -28.03 26.05 10.71
N GLU A 126 -27.01 25.62 11.44
CA GLU A 126 -27.01 25.60 12.91
C GLU A 126 -27.16 27.01 13.50
N SER A 127 -26.48 27.99 12.93
CA SER A 127 -26.59 29.40 13.35
C SER A 127 -28.00 29.95 13.11
N GLN A 128 -28.59 29.67 11.94
CA GLN A 128 -29.97 30.07 11.62
C GLN A 128 -30.99 29.38 12.53
N LEU A 129 -30.81 28.10 12.81
CA LEU A 129 -31.70 27.35 13.71
C LEU A 129 -31.65 27.90 15.14
N GLU A 130 -30.47 28.30 15.61
CA GLU A 130 -30.30 28.90 16.93
C GLU A 130 -30.94 30.29 17.01
N GLU A 131 -30.82 31.12 15.96
CA GLU A 131 -31.51 32.41 15.86
C GLU A 131 -33.04 32.24 15.89
N GLU A 132 -33.59 31.33 15.11
CA GLU A 132 -35.03 30.99 15.11
C GLU A 132 -35.50 30.52 16.49
N ARG A 133 -34.71 29.72 17.21
CA ARG A 133 -35.02 29.31 18.59
C ARG A 133 -35.04 30.50 19.54
N GLN A 134 -34.09 31.42 19.43
CA GLN A 134 -34.03 32.62 20.27
C GLN A 134 -35.19 33.57 20.00
N LEU A 135 -35.56 33.78 18.73
CA LEU A 135 -36.70 34.61 18.34
C LEU A 135 -38.03 34.03 18.82
N ASN A 136 -38.25 32.72 18.66
CA ASN A 136 -39.47 32.07 19.12
C ASN A 136 -39.61 32.07 20.66
N TYR A 137 -38.50 31.97 21.40
CA TYR A 137 -38.53 32.04 22.88
C TYR A 137 -38.75 33.48 23.40
N SER A 138 -38.43 34.51 22.61
CA SER A 138 -38.60 35.91 23.00
C SER A 138 -40.06 36.39 22.98
N PHE A 139 -40.98 35.68 22.32
CA PHE A 139 -42.39 36.11 22.23
C PHE A 139 -43.17 35.82 23.53
N ASP A 140 -42.82 34.76 24.27
CA ASP A 140 -43.55 34.35 25.48
C ASP A 140 -43.14 35.11 26.75
N THR A 141 -42.03 35.86 26.76
CA THR A 141 -41.59 36.61 27.95
C THR A 141 -42.08 38.07 27.98
N ALA A 142 -42.44 38.65 26.83
CA ALA A 142 -42.90 40.05 26.76
C ALA A 142 -44.36 40.25 27.22
N THR A 143 -45.18 39.20 27.27
CA THR A 143 -46.59 39.28 27.73
C THR A 143 -46.77 38.96 29.21
N ASN A 144 -45.74 38.43 29.89
CA ASN A 144 -45.83 37.98 31.29
C ASN A 144 -45.61 39.08 32.35
N ASN A 145 -45.55 40.34 31.95
CA ASN A 145 -45.43 41.46 32.90
C ASN A 145 -46.79 41.99 33.42
N ARG A 146 -47.86 41.21 33.30
CA ARG A 146 -49.14 41.50 33.97
C ARG A 146 -49.46 40.46 35.02
N GLN A 147 -49.16 40.86 36.25
CA GLN A 147 -49.94 40.61 37.45
C GLN A 147 -50.10 39.13 37.86
N ASN A 148 -49.23 38.73 38.79
CA ASN A 148 -49.60 38.11 40.08
C ASN A 148 -51.07 37.63 40.17
N ILE A 149 -51.31 36.36 39.82
CA ILE A 149 -52.47 35.63 40.33
C ILE A 149 -51.98 34.27 40.82
N ASN A 150 -52.28 34.05 42.10
CA ASN A 150 -52.03 32.90 42.96
C ASN A 150 -51.98 31.52 42.24
N PRO A 151 -50.92 30.72 42.41
CA PRO A 151 -50.88 29.35 41.89
C PRO A 151 -51.76 28.44 42.76
N GLN A 152 -53.00 28.19 42.35
CA GLN A 152 -53.72 27.01 42.81
C GLN A 152 -53.52 25.90 41.78
N GLU A 153 -52.76 24.91 42.25
CA GLU A 153 -52.42 23.65 41.62
C GLU A 153 -53.65 22.97 40.99
N ALA A 154 -53.64 22.83 39.67
CA ALA A 154 -54.46 21.84 39.00
C ALA A 154 -53.62 20.58 38.84
N THR A 155 -53.83 19.60 39.73
CA THR A 155 -53.34 18.23 39.56
C THR A 155 -53.97 17.62 38.30
N PHE A 156 -53.24 17.65 37.20
CA PHE A 156 -53.47 16.76 36.06
C PHE A 156 -52.51 15.57 36.18
N THR A 157 -53.08 14.40 36.47
CA THR A 157 -52.42 13.10 36.35
C THR A 157 -52.04 12.86 34.89
N GLU A 158 -50.75 12.98 34.60
CA GLU A 158 -50.16 12.56 33.33
C GLU A 158 -49.32 11.30 33.57
N GLU A 159 -49.88 10.13 33.26
CA GLU A 159 -49.11 8.89 33.16
C GLU A 159 -48.17 8.97 31.95
N SER A 160 -46.96 9.50 32.15
CA SER A 160 -45.88 9.36 31.16
C SER A 160 -44.92 8.26 31.60
N LYS A 161 -44.91 7.16 30.82
CA LYS A 161 -43.96 6.06 30.98
C LYS A 161 -42.53 6.58 30.80
N ASN A 162 -41.74 6.38 31.84
CA ASN A 162 -40.29 6.59 31.87
C ASN A 162 -39.62 5.88 30.70
N ILE A 163 -39.01 6.65 29.79
CA ILE A 163 -37.96 6.17 28.90
C ILE A 163 -36.75 7.05 29.14
N ASN A 164 -35.90 6.60 30.05
CA ASN A 164 -34.61 7.17 30.36
C ASN A 164 -33.68 7.02 29.14
N GLN A 165 -33.55 8.06 28.32
CA GLN A 165 -32.39 8.22 27.43
C GLN A 165 -31.51 9.33 28.01
N GLN A 166 -30.48 8.88 28.73
CA GLN A 166 -29.37 9.71 29.18
C GLN A 166 -28.68 10.34 27.97
N GLN A 167 -28.95 11.61 27.69
CA GLN A 167 -28.02 12.45 26.95
C GLN A 167 -26.92 12.88 27.91
N THR A 168 -25.82 12.14 27.92
CA THR A 168 -24.58 12.63 28.53
C THR A 168 -24.06 13.79 27.67
N LYS A 169 -24.25 15.03 28.15
CA LYS A 169 -23.56 16.21 27.62
C LYS A 169 -22.05 15.97 27.72
N ARG A 170 -21.39 15.65 26.61
CA ARG A 170 -19.93 15.73 26.52
C ARG A 170 -19.56 17.18 26.19
N GLN A 171 -18.89 17.83 27.15
CA GLN A 171 -18.22 19.10 26.96
C GLN A 171 -17.15 18.97 25.85
N PRO A 172 -16.97 19.95 24.97
CA PRO A 172 -15.87 19.94 24.02
C PRO A 172 -14.56 20.22 24.76
N THR A 173 -13.60 19.30 24.66
CA THR A 173 -12.23 19.54 25.11
C THR A 173 -11.55 20.47 24.11
N GLU A 174 -11.23 21.70 24.53
CA GLU A 174 -10.40 22.63 23.77
C GLU A 174 -8.98 22.06 23.62
N VAL A 175 -8.64 21.65 22.40
CA VAL A 175 -7.26 21.28 22.04
C VAL A 175 -6.55 22.54 21.57
N ASN A 176 -5.59 22.98 22.37
CA ASN A 176 -4.78 24.17 22.19
C ASN A 176 -3.66 23.86 21.19
N TYR A 177 -3.73 24.36 19.95
CA TYR A 177 -2.62 24.31 19.00
C TYR A 177 -1.75 25.54 19.21
N LYS A 178 -0.65 25.38 19.95
CA LYS A 178 0.47 26.32 19.90
C LYS A 178 1.41 25.93 18.77
N ASP A 179 1.84 26.97 18.06
CA ASP A 179 3.00 27.09 17.17
C ASP A 179 2.80 26.69 15.70
N ILE A 180 2.33 27.65 14.90
CA ILE A 180 2.76 27.82 13.51
C ILE A 180 3.42 29.20 13.43
N ALA A 181 4.75 29.22 13.35
CA ALA A 181 5.50 30.40 12.95
C ALA A 181 5.29 30.61 11.44
N GLU A 182 4.91 31.84 11.10
CA GLU A 182 4.79 32.35 9.74
C GLU A 182 6.13 32.28 9.00
N GLU A 183 6.13 31.72 7.79
CA GLU A 183 7.18 32.01 6.81
C GLU A 183 6.55 32.35 5.45
N LYS A 184 7.22 33.28 4.79
CA LYS A 184 6.62 34.30 3.93
C LYS A 184 6.33 33.84 2.51
N LYS A 185 5.29 34.46 1.96
CA LYS A 185 5.01 34.62 0.52
C LYS A 185 6.25 35.11 -0.23
N ASN A 186 6.51 34.54 -1.39
CA ASN A 186 7.08 35.24 -2.55
C ASN A 186 6.56 34.63 -3.86
N ASP A 187 6.37 35.52 -4.82
CA ASP A 187 5.72 35.38 -6.13
C ASP A 187 6.35 34.34 -7.07
N SER A 188 5.52 33.74 -7.93
CA SER A 188 5.60 34.00 -9.39
C SER A 188 4.46 33.32 -10.14
N THR A 189 3.69 34.17 -10.82
CA THR A 189 2.73 33.94 -11.90
C THR A 189 3.22 32.94 -12.96
N ASP A 190 2.36 32.02 -13.41
CA ASP A 190 2.23 31.77 -14.85
C ASP A 190 0.81 31.29 -15.19
N GLU A 191 0.19 32.03 -16.11
CA GLU A 191 -1.17 31.88 -16.62
C GLU A 191 -1.17 30.82 -17.73
N GLY A 192 -2.14 29.90 -17.69
CA GLY A 192 -2.29 28.84 -18.70
C GLY A 192 -3.75 28.53 -18.97
N GLU A 193 -4.34 29.32 -19.87
CA GLU A 193 -5.65 29.23 -20.54
C GLU A 193 -6.46 27.92 -20.37
N LEU A 194 -7.64 28.06 -19.75
CA LEU A 194 -8.75 27.11 -19.86
C LEU A 194 -9.57 27.43 -21.12
N THR A 195 -9.35 26.73 -22.23
CA THR A 195 -10.29 26.72 -23.36
C THR A 195 -11.42 25.73 -23.11
N LYS A 196 -12.63 26.28 -22.99
CA LYS A 196 -13.90 25.54 -22.99
C LYS A 196 -14.32 25.32 -24.44
N GLU A 197 -14.49 24.09 -24.86
CA GLU A 197 -15.30 23.77 -26.05
C GLU A 197 -16.25 22.60 -25.74
N ASP A 198 -17.47 22.97 -25.36
CA ASP A 198 -18.68 22.17 -25.51
C ASP A 198 -19.05 22.15 -26.99
N LYS A 199 -19.00 20.98 -27.66
CA LYS A 199 -19.78 20.73 -28.88
C LYS A 199 -20.35 19.32 -28.93
N PHE A 200 -21.67 19.32 -29.11
CA PHE A 200 -22.66 18.27 -29.25
C PHE A 200 -22.32 17.12 -30.23
N VAL A 201 -22.68 15.90 -29.78
CA VAL A 201 -23.40 14.81 -30.46
C VAL A 201 -23.21 14.67 -31.98
N GLU A 202 -22.54 13.60 -32.39
CA GLU A 202 -22.63 13.04 -33.74
C GLU A 202 -23.38 11.71 -33.68
N GLU A 203 -24.59 11.68 -34.25
CA GLU A 203 -25.38 10.48 -34.49
C GLU A 203 -24.68 9.59 -35.53
N THR A 204 -24.15 8.45 -35.11
CA THR A 204 -23.74 7.40 -36.04
C THR A 204 -24.97 6.60 -36.45
N LYS A 205 -25.37 6.76 -37.71
CA LYS A 205 -26.40 5.97 -38.39
C LYS A 205 -26.04 4.48 -38.33
N SER A 206 -26.97 3.66 -37.85
CA SER A 206 -26.88 2.19 -37.90
C SER A 206 -27.37 1.68 -39.26
N ASP A 207 -26.49 1.06 -40.04
CA ASP A 207 -26.87 0.23 -41.18
C ASP A 207 -27.57 -1.06 -40.69
N PRO A 208 -28.63 -1.56 -41.38
CA PRO A 208 -29.49 -2.63 -40.86
C PRO A 208 -29.08 -4.01 -41.40
N ASP A 209 -27.78 -4.32 -41.46
CA ASP A 209 -27.33 -5.62 -41.99
C ASP A 209 -26.05 -6.12 -41.29
N ASP A 210 -26.20 -6.63 -40.06
CA ASP A 210 -25.19 -7.49 -39.44
C ASP A 210 -25.92 -8.59 -38.66
N ASN A 211 -26.17 -9.71 -39.36
CA ASN A 211 -26.69 -10.96 -38.81
C ASN A 211 -25.65 -11.59 -37.85
N ARG A 212 -25.46 -10.98 -36.68
CA ARG A 212 -24.72 -11.58 -35.57
C ARG A 212 -25.69 -12.05 -34.52
N GLU A 213 -25.65 -13.34 -34.25
CA GLU A 213 -26.32 -13.97 -33.11
C GLU A 213 -26.10 -13.13 -31.85
N VAL A 214 -27.20 -12.68 -31.25
CA VAL A 214 -27.19 -11.88 -30.03
C VAL A 214 -26.73 -12.79 -28.89
N GLU A 215 -25.42 -12.78 -28.60
CA GLU A 215 -24.92 -13.37 -27.36
C GLU A 215 -25.55 -12.65 -26.17
N PRO A 216 -26.05 -13.36 -25.15
CA PRO A 216 -26.65 -12.73 -23.97
C PRO A 216 -25.58 -11.90 -23.25
N PRO A 217 -25.95 -10.71 -22.71
CA PRO A 217 -25.00 -9.80 -22.09
C PRO A 217 -24.25 -10.51 -20.96
N LYS A 218 -22.91 -10.44 -21.01
CA LYS A 218 -22.06 -11.06 -20.00
C LYS A 218 -22.38 -10.45 -18.64
N LYS A 219 -22.90 -11.29 -17.76
CA LYS A 219 -23.22 -11.01 -16.37
C LYS A 219 -22.06 -10.30 -15.67
N GLY A 220 -22.27 -9.03 -15.31
CA GLY A 220 -21.27 -8.18 -14.67
C GLY A 220 -20.87 -8.71 -13.28
N PHE A 221 -19.70 -8.27 -12.78
CA PHE A 221 -19.10 -8.71 -11.51
C PHE A 221 -20.11 -8.79 -10.34
N TRP A 222 -21.05 -7.85 -10.27
CA TRP A 222 -22.07 -7.74 -9.22
C TRP A 222 -23.19 -8.78 -9.31
N SER A 223 -23.52 -9.27 -10.51
CA SER A 223 -24.56 -10.30 -10.69
C SER A 223 -24.19 -11.66 -10.09
N ARG A 224 -22.91 -11.90 -9.79
CA ARG A 224 -22.44 -13.08 -9.05
C ARG A 224 -22.70 -13.00 -7.55
N PHE A 225 -22.74 -11.80 -6.98
CA PHE A 225 -22.92 -11.62 -5.54
C PHE A 225 -24.38 -11.50 -5.12
N PHE A 226 -25.22 -10.93 -5.97
CA PHE A 226 -26.61 -10.62 -5.60
C PHE A 226 -27.66 -11.42 -6.38
N GLY A 227 -27.25 -12.25 -7.35
CA GLY A 227 -28.19 -13.01 -8.18
C GLY A 227 -29.12 -12.10 -8.98
N ASN A 228 -29.92 -12.69 -9.86
CA ASN A 228 -31.06 -12.01 -10.48
C ASN A 228 -32.30 -12.19 -9.59
#